data_AF-A0A954N937-F1
#
_entry.id   AF-A0A954N937-F1
#
_cell.length_a   1.000
_cell.length_b   1.000
_cell.length_c   1.000
_cell.angle_alpha   90.00
_cell.angle_beta   90.00
_cell.angle_gamma   90.00
#
_symmetry.space_group_name_H-M   'P 1'
#
loop_
_entity.id
_entity.type
_entity.pdbx_description
1 polymer ?
#
loop_
_entity_poly.entity_id
_entity_poly.type
_entity_poly.pdbx_seq_one_letter_code
_entity_poly.pdbx_strand_id
1 'polypeptide(L)'
;MGKSDVETIVHRDRRVRRDVFVGAVLGCIFLLWGAFRQLGFAWANGTAFVVILLVAALWLVITLVSQRRLRFGIRGILVLTALAAVLFAALGQRWYEVQSRRTALAAIEATGAEVKMQCWVTRDAWQPPGWLVSSVGVGFFADRWSLQISGTNIDNEALAKCDLNGYSSISINASNFNDDGAAALDGLTELASLSLNDVAMTDKGLAHLTTFRNQADISGEGLKHLAGLDRLHSVHLIRTRVTGEGLMYLRDANRLTTLWLTNSMITREGAAGIASLESLRELNLSGSYIGEAEVPYLVSLKNLRTLNLDGTDVTDQSMPHLAQLPYLEHLALGQTLVSDAGLVHLEELRKLKTVSLNDTNVTPEGVTQLQQALPACKVSFTVVQSPPASMFRRREN
;
A
#
# COMPACT_ATOMS: atom_id res chain seq x y z
N MET A 1 -18.67 -3.65 75.60
CA MET A 1 -18.18 -3.72 74.21
C MET A 1 -17.85 -2.32 73.75
N GLY A 2 -16.57 -2.04 73.55
CA GLY A 2 -16.11 -0.71 73.16
C GLY A 2 -16.47 -0.42 71.71
N LYS A 3 -16.56 0.87 71.35
CA LYS A 3 -16.87 1.33 69.98
C LYS A 3 -16.00 0.66 68.89
N SER A 4 -14.79 0.20 69.22
CA SER A 4 -13.89 -0.52 68.31
C SER A 4 -14.43 -1.88 67.83
N ASP A 5 -15.18 -2.59 68.68
CA ASP A 5 -15.67 -3.94 68.37
C ASP A 5 -16.85 -3.89 67.38
N VAL A 6 -17.66 -2.83 67.47
CA VAL A 6 -18.81 -2.60 66.57
C VAL A 6 -18.35 -2.18 65.18
N GLU A 7 -17.34 -1.32 65.06
CA GLU A 7 -16.79 -0.89 63.77
C GLU A 7 -16.11 -2.05 63.02
N THR A 8 -15.40 -2.92 63.74
CA THR A 8 -14.70 -4.07 63.14
C THR A 8 -15.69 -5.11 62.59
N ILE A 9 -16.81 -5.35 63.28
CA ILE A 9 -17.88 -6.24 62.82
C ILE A 9 -18.61 -5.67 61.58
N VAL A 10 -18.91 -4.36 61.59
CA VAL A 10 -19.56 -3.68 60.44
C VAL A 10 -18.64 -3.65 59.20
N HIS A 11 -17.33 -3.49 59.38
CA HIS A 11 -16.37 -3.53 58.28
C HIS A 11 -16.19 -4.92 57.67
N ARG A 12 -16.26 -5.99 58.48
CA ARG A 12 -16.19 -7.38 58.01
C ARG A 12 -17.44 -7.77 57.22
N ASP A 13 -18.61 -7.37 57.70
CA ASP A 13 -19.90 -7.62 57.03
C ASP A 13 -20.03 -6.87 55.68
N ARG A 14 -19.56 -5.62 55.59
CA ARG A 14 -19.51 -4.88 54.32
C ARG A 14 -18.56 -5.51 53.28
N ARG A 15 -17.46 -6.11 53.74
CA ARG A 15 -16.47 -6.74 52.85
C ARG A 15 -16.99 -8.08 52.32
N VAL A 16 -17.62 -8.89 53.17
CA VAL A 16 -18.27 -10.15 52.78
C VAL A 16 -19.43 -9.91 51.82
N ARG A 17 -20.28 -8.90 52.04
CA ARG A 17 -21.34 -8.54 51.09
C ARG A 17 -20.79 -8.06 49.74
N ARG A 18 -19.66 -7.35 49.73
CA ARG A 18 -19.01 -6.89 48.50
C ARG A 18 -18.47 -8.07 47.68
N ASP A 19 -17.84 -9.05 48.32
CA ASP A 19 -17.23 -10.18 47.63
C ASP A 19 -18.28 -11.19 47.14
N VAL A 20 -19.36 -11.40 47.91
CA VAL A 20 -20.54 -12.19 47.47
C VAL A 20 -21.26 -11.49 46.30
N PHE A 21 -21.35 -10.16 46.32
CA PHE A 21 -21.96 -9.37 45.25
C PHE A 21 -21.12 -9.37 43.97
N VAL A 22 -19.79 -9.27 44.07
CA VAL A 22 -18.87 -9.38 42.92
C VAL A 22 -18.89 -10.79 42.32
N GLY A 23 -18.95 -11.84 43.16
CA GLY A 23 -19.09 -13.22 42.70
C GLY A 23 -20.41 -13.48 41.96
N ALA A 24 -21.52 -12.93 42.46
CA ALA A 24 -22.82 -13.01 41.78
C ALA A 24 -22.82 -12.26 40.44
N VAL A 25 -22.13 -11.12 40.35
CA VAL A 25 -22.01 -10.32 39.12
C VAL A 25 -21.18 -11.04 38.06
N LEU A 26 -20.04 -11.64 38.43
CA LEU A 26 -19.25 -12.44 37.49
C LEU A 26 -20.02 -13.69 37.02
N GLY A 27 -20.79 -14.31 37.92
CA GLY A 27 -21.70 -15.42 37.58
C GLY A 27 -22.79 -15.01 36.58
N CYS A 28 -23.45 -13.87 36.78
CA CYS A 28 -24.46 -13.36 35.85
C CYS A 28 -23.87 -12.95 34.50
N ILE A 29 -22.67 -12.37 34.45
CA ILE A 29 -21.99 -12.04 33.18
C ILE A 29 -21.64 -13.31 32.42
N PHE A 30 -21.14 -14.35 33.08
CA PHE A 30 -20.85 -15.65 32.45
C PHE A 30 -22.11 -16.38 31.99
N LEU A 31 -23.20 -16.31 32.77
CA LEU A 31 -24.49 -16.91 32.41
C LEU A 31 -25.16 -16.17 31.25
N LEU A 32 -25.10 -14.83 31.23
CA LEU A 32 -25.57 -14.03 30.11
C LEU A 32 -24.72 -14.27 28.86
N TRP A 33 -23.40 -14.37 28.99
CA TRP A 33 -22.50 -14.70 27.89
C TRP A 33 -22.75 -16.13 27.34
N GLY A 34 -22.99 -17.11 28.21
CA GLY A 34 -23.35 -18.48 27.85
C GLY A 34 -24.72 -18.59 27.17
N ALA A 35 -25.74 -17.88 27.69
CA ALA A 35 -27.07 -17.83 27.08
C ALA A 35 -27.05 -17.08 25.73
N PHE A 36 -26.27 -16.00 25.60
CA PHE A 36 -26.10 -15.25 24.35
C PHE A 36 -25.41 -16.08 23.25
N ARG A 37 -24.51 -16.99 23.62
CA ARG A 37 -23.82 -17.88 22.65
C ARG A 37 -24.72 -18.98 22.09
N GLN A 38 -25.76 -19.39 22.82
CA GLN A 38 -26.70 -20.43 22.38
C GLN A 38 -27.90 -19.89 21.58
N LEU A 39 -28.22 -18.59 21.70
CA LEU A 39 -29.44 -18.02 21.10
C LEU A 39 -29.33 -17.65 19.61
N GLY A 40 -28.20 -17.88 18.95
CA GLY A 40 -28.11 -17.88 17.48
C GLY A 40 -28.61 -16.63 16.76
N PHE A 41 -28.69 -15.48 17.44
CA PHE A 41 -29.15 -14.24 16.82
C PHE A 41 -28.06 -13.68 15.90
N ALA A 42 -28.26 -13.83 14.60
CA ALA A 42 -27.57 -13.08 13.58
C ALA A 42 -28.00 -11.60 13.65
N TRP A 43 -27.44 -10.85 14.61
CA TRP A 43 -27.56 -9.39 14.59
C TRP A 43 -26.64 -8.87 13.49
N ALA A 44 -27.24 -8.24 12.48
CA ALA A 44 -26.48 -7.41 11.55
C ALA A 44 -25.78 -6.29 12.35
N ASN A 45 -24.48 -6.14 12.11
CA ASN A 45 -23.74 -4.87 12.18
C ASN A 45 -23.60 -4.22 13.56
N GLY A 46 -22.44 -4.34 14.23
CA GLY A 46 -21.84 -3.38 15.21
C GLY A 46 -22.64 -2.95 16.47
N THR A 47 -23.96 -3.13 16.47
CA THR A 47 -24.96 -2.61 17.39
C THR A 47 -24.89 -3.32 18.73
N ALA A 48 -24.67 -4.64 18.73
CA ALA A 48 -24.47 -5.40 19.96
C ALA A 48 -23.23 -4.93 20.73
N PHE A 49 -22.12 -4.63 20.04
CA PHE A 49 -20.89 -4.16 20.69
C PHE A 49 -21.05 -2.74 21.23
N VAL A 50 -21.69 -1.85 20.47
CA VAL A 50 -22.04 -0.49 20.93
C VAL A 50 -22.99 -0.53 22.13
N VAL A 51 -24.00 -1.41 22.11
CA VAL A 51 -24.93 -1.59 23.24
C VAL A 51 -24.20 -2.13 24.48
N ILE A 52 -23.30 -3.10 24.33
CA ILE A 52 -22.49 -3.61 25.44
C ILE A 52 -21.60 -2.51 26.04
N LEU A 53 -20.96 -1.69 25.20
CA LEU A 53 -20.14 -0.56 25.67
C LEU A 53 -20.97 0.53 26.34
N LEU A 54 -22.16 0.86 25.81
CA LEU A 54 -23.08 1.81 26.42
C LEU A 54 -23.60 1.32 27.79
N VAL A 55 -23.93 0.04 27.91
CA VAL A 55 -24.34 -0.59 29.17
C VAL A 55 -23.19 -0.58 30.17
N ALA A 56 -21.96 -0.90 29.74
CA ALA A 56 -20.77 -0.84 30.58
C ALA A 56 -20.45 0.60 31.04
N ALA A 57 -20.56 1.58 30.15
CA ALA A 57 -20.35 3.00 30.46
C ALA A 57 -21.40 3.54 31.45
N LEU A 58 -22.67 3.22 31.21
CA LEU A 58 -23.78 3.59 32.10
C LEU A 58 -23.58 2.96 33.49
N TRP A 59 -23.16 1.69 33.55
CA TRP A 59 -22.88 1.00 34.81
C TRP A 59 -21.67 1.58 35.55
N LEU A 60 -20.58 1.95 34.84
CA LEU A 60 -19.41 2.62 35.42
C LEU A 60 -19.81 3.97 36.03
N VAL A 61 -20.61 4.77 35.34
CA VAL A 61 -21.10 6.06 35.82
C VAL A 61 -21.98 5.88 37.07
N ILE A 62 -22.92 4.93 37.07
CA ILE A 62 -23.75 4.60 38.24
C ILE A 62 -22.88 4.16 39.43
N THR A 63 -21.85 3.35 39.16
CA THR A 63 -20.91 2.86 40.20
C THR A 63 -20.07 3.98 40.79
N LEU A 64 -19.57 4.90 39.97
CA LEU A 64 -18.77 6.05 40.45
C LEU A 64 -19.60 7.09 41.22
N VAL A 65 -20.85 7.29 40.81
CA VAL A 65 -21.83 8.16 41.51
C VAL A 65 -22.25 7.53 42.85
N SER A 66 -22.57 6.24 42.87
CA SER A 66 -22.94 5.53 44.11
C SER A 66 -21.81 5.47 45.15
N GLN A 67 -20.55 5.40 44.70
CA GLN A 67 -19.38 5.47 45.58
C GLN A 67 -19.02 6.90 46.04
N ARG A 68 -19.84 7.92 45.72
CA ARG A 68 -19.63 9.35 46.03
C ARG A 68 -18.27 9.91 45.57
N ARG A 69 -17.59 9.25 44.63
CA ARG A 69 -16.28 9.68 44.11
C ARG A 69 -16.39 10.88 43.17
N LEU A 70 -17.58 11.14 42.63
CA LEU A 70 -17.87 12.26 41.74
C LEU A 70 -19.14 12.99 42.22
N ARG A 71 -19.06 14.32 42.38
CA ARG A 71 -20.20 15.19 42.76
C ARG A 71 -20.70 15.96 41.53
N PHE A 72 -21.25 15.26 40.54
CA PHE A 72 -21.90 15.90 39.40
C PHE A 72 -23.41 16.04 39.67
N GLY A 73 -23.99 17.18 39.30
CA GLY A 73 -25.45 17.29 39.21
C GLY A 73 -25.99 16.40 38.09
N ILE A 74 -27.29 16.11 38.08
CA ILE A 74 -27.96 15.26 37.06
C ILE A 74 -27.60 15.70 35.62
N ARG A 75 -27.51 17.02 35.38
CA ARG A 75 -27.07 17.58 34.08
C ARG A 75 -25.63 17.20 33.72
N GLY A 76 -24.71 17.19 34.69
CA GLY A 76 -23.31 16.79 34.47
C GLY A 76 -23.17 15.29 34.19
N ILE A 77 -23.99 14.46 34.84
CA ILE A 77 -24.06 13.02 34.55
C ILE A 77 -24.53 12.82 33.10
N LEU A 78 -25.65 13.43 32.70
CA LEU A 78 -26.20 13.30 31.34
C LEU A 78 -25.20 13.72 30.26
N VAL A 79 -24.46 14.81 30.46
CA VAL A 79 -23.43 15.26 29.51
C VAL A 79 -22.28 14.25 29.42
N LEU A 80 -21.80 13.71 30.53
CA LEU A 80 -20.74 12.70 30.53
C LEU A 80 -21.18 11.41 29.85
N THR A 81 -22.42 10.96 30.08
CA THR A 81 -22.95 9.77 29.39
C THR A 81 -23.07 10.00 27.89
N ALA A 82 -23.50 11.18 27.46
CA ALA A 82 -23.59 11.53 26.05
C ALA A 82 -22.21 11.57 25.37
N LEU A 83 -21.21 12.18 26.02
CA LEU A 83 -19.83 12.20 25.51
C LEU A 83 -19.23 10.79 25.44
N ALA A 84 -19.45 9.95 26.46
CA ALA A 84 -19.02 8.56 26.44
C ALA A 84 -19.71 7.78 25.32
N ALA A 85 -21.01 7.99 25.10
CA ALA A 85 -21.76 7.35 24.03
C ALA A 85 -21.20 7.70 22.64
N VAL A 86 -20.92 8.98 22.38
CA VAL A 86 -20.30 9.44 21.12
C VAL A 86 -18.92 8.83 20.94
N LEU A 87 -18.09 8.83 21.99
CA LEU A 87 -16.76 8.22 21.95
C LEU A 87 -16.83 6.72 21.65
N PHE A 88 -17.67 5.96 22.37
CA PHE A 88 -17.79 4.52 22.15
C PHE A 88 -18.42 4.16 20.81
N ALA A 89 -19.34 4.99 20.29
CA ALA A 89 -19.86 4.83 18.94
C ALA A 89 -18.74 5.00 17.90
N ALA A 90 -17.91 6.04 18.01
CA ALA A 90 -16.77 6.26 17.12
C ALA A 90 -15.73 5.13 17.20
N LEU A 91 -15.39 4.68 18.43
CA LEU A 91 -14.48 3.55 18.63
C LEU A 91 -15.08 2.24 18.06
N GLY A 92 -16.36 2.00 18.28
CA GLY A 92 -17.08 0.83 17.76
C GLY A 92 -17.11 0.80 16.24
N GLN A 93 -17.34 1.95 15.60
CA GLN A 93 -17.32 2.09 14.15
C GLN A 93 -15.92 1.78 13.59
N ARG A 94 -14.87 2.37 14.15
CA ARG A 94 -13.48 2.06 13.74
C ARG A 94 -13.13 0.59 13.87
N TRP A 95 -13.55 -0.04 14.97
CA TRP A 95 -13.29 -1.46 15.20
C TRP A 95 -14.04 -2.32 14.18
N TYR A 96 -15.30 -1.99 13.90
CA TYR A 96 -16.11 -2.69 12.90
C TYR A 96 -15.51 -2.58 11.49
N GLU A 97 -15.07 -1.39 11.07
CA GLU A 97 -14.39 -1.17 9.78
C GLU A 97 -13.15 -2.07 9.64
N VAL A 98 -12.32 -2.14 10.68
CA VAL A 98 -11.11 -2.99 10.68
C VAL A 98 -11.48 -4.48 10.59
N GLN A 99 -12.51 -4.94 11.32
CA GLN A 99 -12.93 -6.34 11.26
C GLN A 99 -13.58 -6.70 9.93
N SER A 100 -14.44 -5.83 9.41
CA SER A 100 -15.13 -6.03 8.13
C SER A 100 -14.12 -6.23 6.99
N ARG A 101 -13.09 -5.37 6.91
CA ARG A 101 -11.98 -5.52 5.95
C ARG A 101 -11.27 -6.86 6.08
N ARG A 102 -10.95 -7.28 7.31
CA ARG A 102 -10.28 -8.56 7.56
C ARG A 102 -11.12 -9.74 7.12
N THR A 103 -12.42 -9.74 7.43
CA THR A 103 -13.31 -10.83 7.05
C THR A 103 -13.53 -10.92 5.55
N ALA A 104 -13.65 -9.77 4.86
CA ALA A 104 -13.82 -9.73 3.42
C ALA A 104 -12.55 -10.26 2.70
N LEU A 105 -11.37 -9.84 3.16
CA LEU A 105 -10.10 -10.32 2.61
C LEU A 105 -9.82 -11.80 2.94
N ALA A 106 -10.20 -12.28 4.13
CA ALA A 106 -10.10 -13.70 4.47
C ALA A 106 -10.99 -14.58 3.58
N ALA A 107 -12.12 -14.05 3.10
CA ALA A 107 -12.95 -14.76 2.12
C ALA A 107 -12.23 -14.90 0.77
N ILE A 108 -11.45 -13.90 0.36
CA ILE A 108 -10.60 -13.96 -0.84
C ILE A 108 -9.41 -14.92 -0.62
N GLU A 109 -8.81 -14.94 0.57
CA GLU A 109 -7.77 -15.92 0.90
C GLU A 109 -8.28 -17.36 0.79
N ALA A 110 -9.54 -17.60 1.16
CA ALA A 110 -10.17 -18.91 1.06
C ALA A 110 -10.32 -19.41 -0.40
N THR A 111 -10.24 -18.53 -1.41
CA THR A 111 -10.29 -18.91 -2.82
C THR A 111 -8.92 -19.32 -3.39
N GLY A 112 -7.87 -19.29 -2.55
CA GLY A 112 -6.50 -19.65 -2.92
C GLY A 112 -5.62 -18.45 -3.31
N ALA A 113 -6.12 -17.22 -3.16
CA ALA A 113 -5.28 -16.03 -3.27
C ALA A 113 -4.48 -15.82 -1.97
N GLU A 114 -3.22 -15.42 -2.09
CA GLU A 114 -2.43 -14.95 -0.96
C GLU A 114 -2.73 -13.46 -0.75
N VAL A 115 -3.35 -13.13 0.37
CA VAL A 115 -3.59 -11.73 0.77
C VAL A 115 -2.63 -11.36 1.90
N LYS A 116 -1.99 -10.21 1.77
CA LYS A 116 -1.15 -9.61 2.81
C LYS A 116 -1.65 -8.22 3.09
N MET A 117 -1.99 -7.98 4.35
CA MET A 117 -2.44 -6.68 4.82
C MET A 117 -1.46 -6.13 5.85
N GLN A 118 -1.08 -4.88 5.63
CA GLN A 118 -0.12 -4.17 6.45
C GLN A 118 -0.69 -2.80 6.85
N CYS A 119 -0.41 -2.36 8.07
CA CYS A 119 -0.98 -1.12 8.62
C CYS A 119 0.02 -0.39 9.51
N TRP A 120 0.22 0.90 9.25
CA TRP A 120 1.22 1.73 9.93
C TRP A 120 0.55 2.78 10.80
N VAL A 121 1.28 3.22 11.82
CA VAL A 121 0.97 4.39 12.64
C VAL A 121 2.10 5.38 12.42
N THR A 122 1.79 6.59 11.96
CA THR A 122 2.81 7.63 11.79
C THR A 122 3.57 7.88 13.10
N ARG A 123 4.91 7.99 13.01
CA ARG A 123 5.79 8.12 14.18
C ARG A 123 5.45 9.31 15.07
N ASP A 124 4.98 10.41 14.47
CA ASP A 124 4.63 11.64 15.15
C ASP A 124 3.22 11.62 15.75
N ALA A 125 2.44 10.56 15.49
CA ALA A 125 1.13 10.37 16.12
C ALA A 125 1.28 9.85 17.55
N TRP A 126 0.26 10.11 18.37
CA TRP A 126 0.18 9.56 19.72
C TRP A 126 0.30 8.03 19.68
N GLN A 127 1.30 7.50 20.40
CA GLN A 127 1.52 6.06 20.45
C GLN A 127 0.70 5.44 21.59
N PRO A 128 -0.30 4.60 21.27
CA PRO A 128 -1.10 3.93 22.29
C PRO A 128 -0.22 3.01 23.16
N PRO A 129 -0.52 2.89 24.47
CA PRO A 129 0.16 1.92 25.33
C PRO A 129 0.08 0.49 24.79
N GLY A 130 1.14 -0.30 24.96
CA GLY A 130 1.22 -1.66 24.40
C GLY A 130 0.08 -2.60 24.83
N TRP A 131 -0.42 -2.46 26.07
CA TRP A 131 -1.57 -3.23 26.55
C TRP A 131 -2.84 -2.94 25.72
N LEU A 132 -3.03 -1.69 25.31
CA LEU A 132 -4.19 -1.27 24.52
C LEU A 132 -4.06 -1.79 23.09
N VAL A 133 -2.87 -1.65 22.48
CA VAL A 133 -2.56 -2.23 21.16
C VAL A 133 -2.77 -3.74 21.16
N SER A 134 -2.35 -4.45 22.20
CA SER A 134 -2.54 -5.90 22.30
C SER A 134 -4.02 -6.32 22.39
N SER A 135 -4.87 -5.43 22.89
CA SER A 135 -6.29 -5.70 23.10
C SER A 135 -7.14 -5.40 21.87
N VAL A 136 -6.92 -4.26 21.21
CA VAL A 136 -7.74 -3.83 20.05
C VAL A 136 -7.05 -4.01 18.69
N GLY A 137 -5.75 -4.31 18.70
CA GLY A 137 -4.92 -4.48 17.51
C GLY A 137 -4.32 -3.18 16.98
N VAL A 138 -3.16 -3.29 16.32
CA VAL A 138 -2.44 -2.14 15.71
C VAL A 138 -3.29 -1.44 14.65
N GLY A 139 -4.07 -2.20 13.87
CA GLY A 139 -4.96 -1.66 12.84
C GLY A 139 -5.98 -0.66 13.37
N PHE A 140 -6.38 -0.77 14.64
CA PHE A 140 -7.31 0.18 15.25
C PHE A 140 -6.76 1.61 15.27
N PHE A 141 -5.44 1.77 15.38
CA PHE A 141 -4.75 3.06 15.44
C PHE A 141 -4.08 3.45 14.13
N ALA A 142 -4.15 2.58 13.11
CA ALA A 142 -3.48 2.82 11.85
C ALA A 142 -4.07 4.04 11.14
N ASP A 143 -3.20 4.80 10.51
CA ASP A 143 -3.52 5.93 9.64
C ASP A 143 -3.22 5.62 8.17
N ARG A 144 -2.40 4.59 7.90
CA ARG A 144 -2.11 4.11 6.55
C ARG A 144 -2.25 2.60 6.46
N TRP A 145 -2.84 2.16 5.36
CA TRP A 145 -3.05 0.75 5.06
C TRP A 145 -2.44 0.40 3.70
N SER A 146 -1.84 -0.78 3.64
CA SER A 146 -1.32 -1.39 2.42
C SER A 146 -1.95 -2.77 2.24
N LEU A 147 -2.40 -3.04 1.03
CA LEU A 147 -2.98 -4.31 0.61
C LEU A 147 -2.16 -4.89 -0.52
N GLN A 148 -1.77 -6.16 -0.37
CA GLN A 148 -1.18 -6.94 -1.43
C GLN A 148 -2.03 -8.19 -1.65
N ILE A 149 -2.44 -8.42 -2.88
CA ILE A 149 -3.15 -9.63 -3.30
C ILE A 149 -2.31 -10.29 -4.39
N SER A 150 -1.94 -11.56 -4.19
CA SER A 150 -1.19 -12.34 -5.16
C SER A 150 -1.77 -13.73 -5.33
N GLY A 151 -1.85 -14.24 -6.56
CA GLY A 151 -2.32 -15.60 -6.80
C GLY A 151 -2.75 -15.83 -8.24
N THR A 152 -3.05 -17.07 -8.59
CA THR A 152 -3.48 -17.43 -9.95
C THR A 152 -5.00 -17.46 -10.10
N ASN A 153 -5.75 -17.36 -9.00
CA ASN A 153 -7.21 -17.45 -9.01
C ASN A 153 -7.86 -16.52 -7.97
N ILE A 154 -7.84 -15.22 -8.23
CA ILE A 154 -8.63 -14.24 -7.47
C ILE A 154 -10.10 -14.38 -7.83
N ASP A 155 -10.97 -14.45 -6.82
CA ASP A 155 -12.41 -14.27 -7.00
C ASP A 155 -12.74 -12.78 -7.18
N ASN A 156 -12.87 -12.38 -8.45
CA ASN A 156 -13.19 -11.02 -8.86
C ASN A 156 -14.55 -10.55 -8.31
N GLU A 157 -15.54 -11.45 -8.16
CA GLU A 157 -16.87 -11.08 -7.66
C GLU A 157 -16.85 -10.82 -6.15
N ALA A 158 -16.11 -11.64 -5.40
CA ALA A 158 -15.89 -11.41 -3.97
C ALA A 158 -15.08 -10.12 -3.74
N LEU A 159 -14.05 -9.87 -4.55
CA LEU A 159 -13.22 -8.67 -4.47
C LEU A 159 -14.04 -7.40 -4.78
N ALA A 160 -14.89 -7.42 -5.81
CA ALA A 160 -15.76 -6.29 -6.16
C ALA A 160 -16.69 -5.83 -5.03
N LYS A 161 -17.03 -6.73 -4.09
CA LYS A 161 -17.87 -6.43 -2.92
C LYS A 161 -17.06 -5.89 -1.73
N CYS A 162 -15.74 -5.87 -1.81
CA CYS A 162 -14.88 -5.39 -0.75
C CYS A 162 -14.77 -3.86 -0.80
N ASP A 163 -14.98 -3.21 0.34
CA ASP A 163 -14.67 -1.78 0.47
C ASP A 163 -13.17 -1.59 0.69
N LEU A 164 -12.48 -1.17 -0.37
CA LEU A 164 -11.05 -0.86 -0.36
C LEU A 164 -10.78 0.63 -0.06
N ASN A 165 -11.79 1.41 0.36
CA ASN A 165 -11.55 2.79 0.76
C ASN A 165 -10.69 2.88 2.02
N GLY A 166 -9.73 3.80 2.00
CA GLY A 166 -8.75 4.01 3.08
C GLY A 166 -7.46 3.20 2.95
N TYR A 167 -7.30 2.39 1.90
CA TYR A 167 -6.00 1.84 1.53
C TYR A 167 -5.18 2.88 0.77
N SER A 168 -4.01 3.18 1.32
CA SER A 168 -3.04 4.11 0.72
C SER A 168 -2.14 3.44 -0.32
N SER A 169 -2.04 2.12 -0.28
CA SER A 169 -1.26 1.33 -1.23
C SER A 169 -2.00 0.04 -1.55
N ILE A 170 -2.17 -0.24 -2.84
CA ILE A 170 -2.78 -1.48 -3.33
C ILE A 170 -1.85 -2.10 -4.37
N SER A 171 -1.52 -3.37 -4.18
CA SER A 171 -0.74 -4.19 -5.11
C SER A 171 -1.52 -5.45 -5.46
N ILE A 172 -1.80 -5.64 -6.74
CA ILE A 172 -2.49 -6.82 -7.26
C ILE A 172 -1.57 -7.50 -8.26
N ASN A 173 -1.27 -8.77 -7.98
CA ASN A 173 -0.45 -9.64 -8.82
C ASN A 173 -1.21 -10.93 -9.11
N ALA A 174 -2.07 -10.91 -10.14
CA ALA A 174 -2.89 -12.05 -10.49
C ALA A 174 -3.36 -12.01 -11.94
N SER A 175 -2.97 -13.04 -12.69
CA SER A 175 -3.25 -13.19 -14.11
C SER A 175 -4.74 -13.26 -14.44
N ASN A 176 -5.59 -13.63 -13.49
CA ASN A 176 -7.04 -13.70 -13.67
C ASN A 176 -7.80 -12.47 -13.14
N PHE A 177 -7.12 -11.46 -12.57
CA PHE A 177 -7.76 -10.22 -12.14
C PHE A 177 -8.26 -9.45 -13.36
N ASN A 178 -9.57 -9.18 -13.43
CA ASN A 178 -10.25 -8.64 -14.61
C ASN A 178 -11.06 -7.37 -14.28
N ASP A 179 -11.81 -6.84 -15.26
CA ASP A 179 -12.63 -5.63 -15.07
C ASP A 179 -13.72 -5.76 -14.01
N ASP A 180 -14.23 -6.97 -13.76
CA ASP A 180 -15.25 -7.18 -12.73
C ASP A 180 -14.65 -6.99 -11.33
N GLY A 181 -13.43 -7.48 -11.11
CA GLY A 181 -12.69 -7.29 -9.86
C GLY A 181 -12.22 -5.84 -9.68
N ALA A 182 -11.99 -5.13 -10.78
CA ALA A 182 -11.61 -3.72 -10.77
C ALA A 182 -12.68 -2.78 -10.20
N ALA A 183 -13.94 -3.22 -10.11
CA ALA A 183 -14.99 -2.49 -9.39
C ALA A 183 -14.63 -2.24 -7.92
N ALA A 184 -13.79 -3.08 -7.32
CA ALA A 184 -13.26 -2.85 -5.97
C ALA A 184 -12.37 -1.61 -5.86
N LEU A 185 -11.88 -1.09 -6.99
CA LEU A 185 -11.03 0.10 -7.08
C LEU A 185 -11.84 1.39 -7.24
N ASP A 186 -13.18 1.33 -7.22
CA ASP A 186 -14.04 2.50 -7.28
C ASP A 186 -13.87 3.41 -6.05
N GLY A 187 -13.69 4.71 -6.30
CA GLY A 187 -13.78 5.74 -5.26
C GLY A 187 -12.58 5.85 -4.31
N LEU A 188 -11.43 5.24 -4.64
CA LEU A 188 -10.23 5.20 -3.81
C LEU A 188 -9.52 6.56 -3.65
N THR A 189 -10.11 7.44 -2.84
CA THR A 189 -9.64 8.82 -2.60
C THR A 189 -8.32 8.93 -1.82
N GLU A 190 -7.96 7.89 -1.09
CA GLU A 190 -6.76 7.85 -0.23
C GLU A 190 -5.56 7.13 -0.88
N LEU A 191 -5.74 6.63 -2.12
CA LEU A 191 -4.73 5.84 -2.81
C LEU A 191 -3.52 6.70 -3.20
N ALA A 192 -2.35 6.30 -2.73
CA ALA A 192 -1.07 6.95 -3.03
C ALA A 192 -0.13 6.07 -3.88
N SER A 193 -0.34 4.76 -3.86
CA SER A 193 0.45 3.78 -4.62
C SER A 193 -0.45 2.70 -5.22
N LEU A 194 -0.33 2.49 -6.53
CA LEU A 194 -1.04 1.44 -7.26
C LEU A 194 -0.04 0.57 -8.03
N SER A 195 -0.07 -0.73 -7.79
CA SER A 195 0.70 -1.72 -8.53
C SER A 195 -0.23 -2.75 -9.13
N LEU A 196 -0.19 -2.89 -10.45
CA LEU A 196 -0.97 -3.85 -11.22
C LEU A 196 0.00 -4.66 -12.07
N ASN A 197 0.24 -5.90 -11.64
CA ASN A 197 1.22 -6.78 -12.26
C ASN A 197 0.52 -8.01 -12.81
N ASP A 198 0.77 -8.33 -14.08
CA ASP A 198 0.26 -9.55 -14.70
C ASP A 198 -1.26 -9.68 -14.50
N VAL A 199 -2.04 -8.67 -14.90
CA VAL A 199 -3.51 -8.65 -14.74
C VAL A 199 -4.22 -8.77 -16.09
N ALA A 200 -5.36 -9.45 -16.13
CA ALA A 200 -6.25 -9.52 -17.30
C ALA A 200 -7.22 -8.33 -17.40
N MET A 201 -7.09 -7.36 -16.48
CA MET A 201 -7.87 -6.12 -16.45
C MET A 201 -7.60 -5.29 -17.71
N THR A 202 -8.63 -4.57 -18.14
CA THR A 202 -8.64 -3.71 -19.33
C THR A 202 -8.82 -2.23 -18.93
N ASP A 203 -8.84 -1.28 -19.88
CA ASP A 203 -9.12 0.15 -19.62
C ASP A 203 -10.46 0.36 -18.90
N LYS A 204 -11.43 -0.55 -19.10
CA LYS A 204 -12.70 -0.55 -18.34
C LYS A 204 -12.45 -0.70 -16.84
N GLY A 205 -11.53 -1.58 -16.48
CA GLY A 205 -11.17 -1.79 -15.10
C GLY A 205 -10.51 -0.56 -14.49
N LEU A 206 -9.56 0.06 -15.21
CA LEU A 206 -8.93 1.32 -14.78
C LEU A 206 -9.93 2.47 -14.65
N ALA A 207 -10.96 2.49 -15.49
CA ALA A 207 -12.03 3.48 -15.42
C ALA A 207 -12.80 3.48 -14.09
N HIS A 208 -12.76 2.41 -13.30
CA HIS A 208 -13.32 2.42 -11.95
C HIS A 208 -12.61 3.44 -11.02
N LEU A 209 -11.34 3.76 -11.28
CA LEU A 209 -10.62 4.75 -10.47
C LEU A 209 -11.21 6.17 -10.57
N THR A 210 -11.94 6.51 -11.65
CA THR A 210 -12.50 7.88 -11.86
C THR A 210 -13.89 7.92 -12.53
N THR A 211 -14.54 6.76 -12.67
CA THR A 211 -15.93 6.59 -13.12
C THR A 211 -16.24 7.04 -14.57
N PHE A 212 -15.80 6.28 -15.59
CA PHE A 212 -16.32 6.42 -16.98
C PHE A 212 -16.11 5.16 -17.85
N ARG A 213 -17.14 4.58 -18.49
CA ARG A 213 -17.02 3.28 -19.19
C ARG A 213 -16.64 3.42 -20.69
N ASN A 214 -15.52 2.83 -21.11
CA ASN A 214 -15.17 2.57 -22.53
C ASN A 214 -14.45 1.20 -22.70
N GLN A 215 -14.54 0.55 -23.86
CA GLN A 215 -13.99 -0.79 -24.16
C GLN A 215 -12.57 -0.74 -24.78
N ALA A 216 -11.55 -1.25 -24.08
CA ALA A 216 -10.26 -1.71 -24.63
C ALA A 216 -9.40 -2.35 -23.52
N ASP A 217 -8.42 -3.22 -23.85
CA ASP A 217 -7.27 -3.66 -22.99
C ASP A 217 -6.66 -2.47 -22.21
N ILE A 218 -5.86 -2.67 -21.14
CA ILE A 218 -5.15 -1.53 -20.50
C ILE A 218 -4.21 -0.91 -21.53
N SER A 219 -4.67 0.17 -22.13
CA SER A 219 -4.05 0.93 -23.19
C SER A 219 -3.74 2.32 -22.66
N GLY A 220 -3.25 3.18 -23.55
CA GLY A 220 -3.01 4.55 -23.17
C GLY A 220 -4.24 5.32 -22.71
N GLU A 221 -5.42 4.98 -23.22
CA GLU A 221 -6.66 5.63 -22.85
C GLU A 221 -7.03 5.44 -21.38
N GLY A 222 -6.63 4.33 -20.75
CA GLY A 222 -6.85 4.09 -19.32
C GLY A 222 -6.07 5.04 -18.42
N LEU A 223 -4.93 5.56 -18.87
CA LEU A 223 -4.05 6.41 -18.05
C LEU A 223 -4.64 7.81 -17.76
N LYS A 224 -5.61 8.29 -18.56
CA LYS A 224 -6.36 9.52 -18.25
C LYS A 224 -7.05 9.46 -16.90
N HIS A 225 -7.40 8.27 -16.45
CA HIS A 225 -8.05 8.03 -15.16
C HIS A 225 -7.08 8.13 -13.98
N LEU A 226 -5.76 8.01 -14.22
CA LEU A 226 -4.76 8.21 -13.17
C LEU A 226 -4.39 9.69 -12.99
N ALA A 227 -4.58 10.52 -14.02
CA ALA A 227 -4.22 11.94 -14.01
C ALA A 227 -5.00 12.77 -12.96
N GLY A 228 -6.21 12.34 -12.61
CA GLY A 228 -7.05 13.02 -11.61
C GLY A 228 -6.78 12.63 -10.15
N LEU A 229 -5.84 11.71 -9.90
CA LEU A 229 -5.53 11.23 -8.55
C LEU A 229 -4.43 12.09 -7.92
N ASP A 230 -4.82 13.21 -7.30
CA ASP A 230 -3.92 14.22 -6.71
C ASP A 230 -2.96 13.70 -5.62
N ARG A 231 -3.20 12.49 -5.11
CA ARG A 231 -2.36 11.85 -4.09
C ARG A 231 -1.51 10.70 -4.63
N LEU A 232 -1.58 10.40 -5.91
CA LEU A 232 -0.84 9.30 -6.51
C LEU A 232 0.63 9.70 -6.70
N HIS A 233 1.54 8.98 -6.05
CA HIS A 233 2.98 9.21 -6.13
C HIS A 233 3.72 8.03 -6.75
N SER A 234 3.11 6.84 -6.77
CA SER A 234 3.73 5.60 -7.30
C SER A 234 2.76 4.84 -8.19
N VAL A 235 3.19 4.54 -9.42
CA VAL A 235 2.42 3.75 -10.40
C VAL A 235 3.31 2.66 -10.97
N HIS A 236 2.93 1.40 -10.76
CA HIS A 236 3.61 0.25 -11.36
C HIS A 236 2.66 -0.49 -12.28
N LEU A 237 2.98 -0.49 -13.58
CA LEU A 237 2.26 -1.16 -14.65
C LEU A 237 3.24 -2.12 -15.34
N ILE A 238 3.29 -3.36 -14.85
CA ILE A 238 4.23 -4.37 -15.35
C ILE A 238 3.49 -5.28 -16.33
N ARG A 239 4.05 -5.46 -17.54
CA ARG A 239 3.48 -6.27 -18.63
C ARG A 239 2.09 -5.79 -19.07
N THR A 240 1.94 -4.48 -19.27
CA THR A 240 0.70 -3.90 -19.79
C THR A 240 0.90 -3.46 -21.25
N ARG A 241 -0.19 -3.32 -22.01
CA ARG A 241 -0.16 -2.76 -23.38
C ARG A 241 -0.22 -1.22 -23.39
N VAL A 242 0.29 -0.58 -22.34
CA VAL A 242 0.41 0.88 -22.30
C VAL A 242 1.27 1.32 -23.50
N THR A 243 0.65 2.07 -24.40
CA THR A 243 1.29 2.68 -25.56
C THR A 243 1.78 4.07 -25.19
N GLY A 244 2.76 4.58 -25.96
CA GLY A 244 3.31 5.91 -25.69
C GLY A 244 2.28 7.05 -25.77
N GLU A 245 1.26 6.96 -26.63
CA GLU A 245 0.16 7.93 -26.66
C GLU A 245 -0.56 8.06 -25.32
N GLY A 246 -0.63 6.97 -24.55
CA GLY A 246 -1.22 6.96 -23.22
C GLY A 246 -0.50 7.74 -22.16
N LEU A 247 0.82 7.73 -22.22
CA LEU A 247 1.66 8.36 -21.22
C LEU A 247 1.57 9.89 -21.30
N MET A 248 1.09 10.43 -22.43
CA MET A 248 0.73 11.85 -22.54
C MET A 248 -0.36 12.27 -21.57
N TYR A 249 -1.25 11.36 -21.17
CA TYR A 249 -2.27 11.65 -20.17
C TYR A 249 -1.71 11.79 -18.75
N LEU A 250 -0.52 11.25 -18.48
CA LEU A 250 0.15 11.43 -17.19
C LEU A 250 0.91 12.75 -17.09
N ARG A 251 0.96 13.57 -18.15
CA ARG A 251 1.80 14.78 -18.17
C ARG A 251 1.57 15.76 -17.02
N ASP A 252 0.33 15.79 -16.52
CA ASP A 252 -0.10 16.70 -15.46
C ASP A 252 0.00 16.05 -14.06
N ALA A 253 0.39 14.77 -13.99
CA ALA A 253 0.59 14.01 -12.75
C ALA A 253 1.92 14.37 -12.06
N ASN A 254 2.13 15.67 -11.82
CA ASN A 254 3.35 16.29 -11.31
C ASN A 254 3.76 15.84 -9.89
N ARG A 255 2.95 15.03 -9.22
CA ARG A 255 3.27 14.43 -7.92
C ARG A 255 3.85 13.02 -8.03
N LEU A 256 3.86 12.44 -9.22
CA LEU A 256 4.41 11.11 -9.43
C LEU A 256 5.92 11.12 -9.19
N THR A 257 6.36 10.31 -8.24
CA THR A 257 7.78 10.12 -7.90
C THR A 257 8.32 8.79 -8.40
N THR A 258 7.45 7.81 -8.61
CA THR A 258 7.84 6.45 -9.01
C THR A 258 6.94 5.95 -10.14
N LEU A 259 7.55 5.51 -11.23
CA LEU A 259 6.86 4.98 -12.41
C LEU A 259 7.56 3.73 -12.93
N TRP A 260 6.89 2.59 -12.90
CA TRP A 260 7.38 1.35 -13.49
C TRP A 260 6.50 0.94 -14.66
N LEU A 261 7.11 0.77 -15.84
CA LEU A 261 6.47 0.41 -17.11
C LEU A 261 7.17 -0.80 -17.75
N THR A 262 7.61 -1.77 -16.96
CA THR A 262 8.39 -2.92 -17.42
C THR A 262 7.66 -3.73 -18.51
N ASN A 263 8.38 -4.06 -19.59
CA ASN A 263 7.86 -4.73 -20.80
C ASN A 263 6.70 -3.98 -21.48
N SER A 264 6.80 -2.66 -21.63
CA SER A 264 5.78 -1.84 -22.32
C SER A 264 6.29 -1.30 -23.67
N MET A 265 5.37 -0.97 -24.57
CA MET A 265 5.70 -0.38 -25.88
C MET A 265 5.72 1.15 -25.78
N ILE A 266 6.87 1.70 -25.39
CA ILE A 266 7.05 3.15 -25.24
C ILE A 266 7.39 3.76 -26.61
N THR A 267 6.51 4.61 -27.14
CA THR A 267 6.82 5.40 -28.35
C THR A 267 7.53 6.71 -27.96
N ARG A 268 8.01 7.49 -28.95
CA ARG A 268 8.62 8.81 -28.69
C ARG A 268 7.67 9.78 -27.98
N GLU A 269 6.40 9.76 -28.38
CA GLU A 269 5.34 10.52 -27.73
C GLU A 269 5.20 10.11 -26.27
N GLY A 270 5.33 8.81 -25.98
CA GLY A 270 5.33 8.30 -24.61
C GLY A 270 6.54 8.74 -23.80
N ALA A 271 7.73 8.71 -24.39
CA ALA A 271 8.94 9.21 -23.75
C ALA A 271 8.84 10.72 -23.46
N ALA A 272 8.22 11.50 -24.35
CA ALA A 272 7.93 12.92 -24.14
C ALA A 272 6.88 13.14 -23.03
N GLY A 273 5.86 12.27 -22.94
CA GLY A 273 4.92 12.27 -21.82
C GLY A 273 5.62 12.01 -20.50
N ILE A 274 6.47 10.98 -20.41
CA ILE A 274 7.28 10.69 -19.22
C ILE A 274 8.18 11.89 -18.87
N ALA A 275 8.80 12.53 -19.85
CA ALA A 275 9.70 13.66 -19.67
C ALA A 275 9.07 14.86 -18.93
N SER A 276 7.75 15.02 -19.00
CA SER A 276 7.03 16.09 -18.28
C SER A 276 6.84 15.81 -16.78
N LEU A 277 7.14 14.60 -16.31
CA LEU A 277 7.02 14.21 -14.90
C LEU A 277 8.23 14.69 -14.08
N GLU A 278 8.37 16.01 -13.90
CA GLU A 278 9.58 16.61 -13.30
C GLU A 278 9.88 16.15 -11.86
N SER A 279 8.86 15.69 -11.13
CA SER A 279 9.00 15.15 -9.76
C SER A 279 9.51 13.70 -9.71
N LEU A 280 9.67 13.04 -10.86
CA LEU A 280 10.04 11.63 -10.91
C LEU A 280 11.43 11.39 -10.33
N ARG A 281 11.52 10.42 -9.43
CA ARG A 281 12.74 10.00 -8.73
C ARG A 281 13.15 8.58 -9.11
N GLU A 282 12.18 7.74 -9.46
CA GLU A 282 12.40 6.35 -9.84
C GLU A 282 11.62 6.00 -11.10
N LEU A 283 12.33 5.52 -12.11
CA LEU A 283 11.80 5.14 -13.40
C LEU A 283 12.32 3.75 -13.78
N ASN A 284 11.39 2.82 -14.04
CA ASN A 284 11.74 1.49 -14.52
C ASN A 284 11.10 1.25 -15.88
N LEU A 285 11.95 1.15 -16.91
CA LEU A 285 11.58 0.88 -18.30
C LEU A 285 12.17 -0.46 -18.79
N SER A 286 12.56 -1.35 -17.88
CA SER A 286 13.19 -2.63 -18.24
C SER A 286 12.34 -3.43 -19.24
N GLY A 287 12.99 -4.07 -20.21
CA GLY A 287 12.36 -4.87 -21.27
C GLY A 287 11.42 -4.07 -22.19
N SER A 288 11.42 -2.74 -22.11
CA SER A 288 10.59 -1.87 -22.95
C SER A 288 11.35 -1.44 -24.21
N TYR A 289 10.60 -0.96 -25.21
CA TYR A 289 11.18 -0.48 -26.46
C TYR A 289 11.75 0.94 -26.29
N ILE A 290 12.95 1.05 -25.72
CA ILE A 290 13.67 2.32 -25.53
C ILE A 290 15.06 2.18 -26.16
N GLY A 291 15.39 3.06 -27.11
CA GLY A 291 16.70 3.12 -27.74
C GLY A 291 17.30 4.53 -27.73
N GLU A 292 18.27 4.74 -28.61
CA GLU A 292 18.98 6.03 -28.77
C GLU A 292 18.06 7.21 -29.13
N ALA A 293 16.91 6.95 -29.74
CA ALA A 293 15.97 8.00 -30.14
C ALA A 293 15.07 8.47 -28.99
N GLU A 294 14.80 7.62 -27.99
CA GLU A 294 13.89 7.91 -26.88
C GLU A 294 14.62 8.40 -25.62
N VAL A 295 15.85 7.92 -25.37
CA VAL A 295 16.66 8.35 -24.21
C VAL A 295 16.84 9.87 -24.10
N PRO A 296 17.02 10.65 -25.19
CA PRO A 296 17.15 12.10 -25.09
C PRO A 296 15.97 12.81 -24.43
N TYR A 297 14.77 12.23 -24.43
CA TYR A 297 13.61 12.81 -23.74
C TYR A 297 13.72 12.68 -22.22
N LEU A 298 14.40 11.64 -21.72
CA LEU A 298 14.54 11.38 -20.29
C LEU A 298 15.47 12.38 -19.58
N VAL A 299 16.29 13.14 -20.32
CA VAL A 299 17.25 14.12 -19.74
C VAL A 299 16.57 15.25 -18.98
N SER A 300 15.28 15.48 -19.22
CA SER A 300 14.42 16.46 -18.53
C SER A 300 14.15 16.09 -17.07
N LEU A 301 14.26 14.81 -16.71
CA LEU A 301 13.97 14.26 -15.39
C LEU A 301 15.09 14.57 -14.40
N LYS A 302 15.32 15.85 -14.10
CA LYS A 302 16.46 16.31 -13.30
C LYS A 302 16.47 15.79 -11.86
N ASN A 303 15.33 15.32 -11.35
CA ASN A 303 15.21 14.76 -10.00
C ASN A 303 15.40 13.23 -9.95
N LEU A 304 15.66 12.58 -11.09
CA LEU A 304 15.76 11.13 -11.17
C LEU A 304 16.98 10.61 -10.41
N ARG A 305 16.74 9.59 -9.57
CA ARG A 305 17.74 8.91 -8.73
C ARG A 305 17.93 7.46 -9.12
N THR A 306 16.87 6.80 -9.55
CA THR A 306 16.88 5.39 -9.96
C THR A 306 16.34 5.28 -11.39
N LEU A 307 17.15 4.71 -12.28
CA LEU A 307 16.78 4.43 -13.66
C LEU A 307 17.11 2.98 -14.00
N ASN A 308 16.10 2.22 -14.40
CA ASN A 308 16.27 0.86 -14.89
C ASN A 308 15.94 0.79 -16.38
N LEU A 309 16.95 0.44 -17.19
CA LEU A 309 16.91 0.25 -18.63
C LEU A 309 17.39 -1.17 -19.01
N ASP A 310 17.32 -2.14 -18.09
CA ASP A 310 17.72 -3.52 -18.36
C ASP A 310 16.93 -4.11 -19.54
N GLY A 311 17.60 -4.79 -20.47
CA GLY A 311 16.96 -5.45 -21.62
C GLY A 311 16.31 -4.49 -22.61
N THR A 312 16.82 -3.25 -22.72
CA THR A 312 16.41 -2.24 -23.71
C THR A 312 17.44 -2.12 -24.84
N ASP A 313 17.10 -1.41 -25.92
CA ASP A 313 17.98 -1.20 -27.08
C ASP A 313 18.95 -0.01 -26.89
N VAL A 314 19.36 0.24 -25.64
CA VAL A 314 20.32 1.30 -25.28
C VAL A 314 21.73 0.93 -25.72
N THR A 315 22.44 1.89 -26.30
CA THR A 315 23.80 1.76 -26.85
C THR A 315 24.72 2.84 -26.27
N ASP A 316 26.00 2.82 -26.66
CA ASP A 316 26.98 3.85 -26.29
C ASP A 316 26.54 5.27 -26.69
N GLN A 317 25.72 5.42 -27.75
CA GLN A 317 25.21 6.71 -28.22
C GLN A 317 24.23 7.35 -27.24
N SER A 318 23.56 6.55 -26.40
CA SER A 318 22.62 7.03 -25.39
C SER A 318 23.33 7.56 -24.13
N MET A 319 24.58 7.15 -23.89
CA MET A 319 25.29 7.39 -22.63
C MET A 319 25.57 8.87 -22.33
N PRO A 320 25.95 9.73 -23.29
CA PRO A 320 26.08 11.17 -23.06
C PRO A 320 24.79 11.84 -22.59
N HIS A 321 23.62 11.30 -22.95
CA HIS A 321 22.33 11.80 -22.50
C HIS A 321 22.05 11.38 -21.06
N LEU A 322 22.31 10.12 -20.70
CA LEU A 322 22.15 9.61 -19.34
C LEU A 322 23.07 10.33 -18.33
N ALA A 323 24.28 10.74 -18.76
CA ALA A 323 25.20 11.54 -17.95
C ALA A 323 24.63 12.91 -17.53
N GLN A 324 23.59 13.41 -18.20
CA GLN A 324 22.95 14.70 -17.89
C GLN A 324 21.92 14.64 -16.75
N LEU A 325 21.84 13.52 -16.03
CA LEU A 325 20.96 13.30 -14.88
C LEU A 325 21.74 13.51 -13.55
N PRO A 326 21.77 14.73 -13.00
CA PRO A 326 22.76 15.13 -11.99
C PRO A 326 22.54 14.54 -10.59
N TYR A 327 21.44 13.81 -10.38
CA TYR A 327 21.10 13.15 -9.13
C TYR A 327 20.98 11.64 -9.26
N LEU A 328 21.40 11.06 -10.40
CA LEU A 328 21.33 9.62 -10.59
C LEU A 328 22.24 8.88 -9.61
N GLU A 329 21.67 7.94 -8.86
CA GLU A 329 22.31 7.13 -7.84
C GLU A 329 22.34 5.64 -8.23
N HIS A 330 21.32 5.17 -8.93
CA HIS A 330 21.15 3.78 -9.33
C HIS A 330 20.84 3.70 -10.83
N LEU A 331 21.70 3.02 -11.58
CA LEU A 331 21.53 2.82 -13.02
C LEU A 331 21.62 1.33 -13.35
N ALA A 332 20.61 0.78 -14.01
CA ALA A 332 20.62 -0.58 -14.51
C ALA A 332 20.61 -0.59 -16.04
N LEU A 333 21.63 -1.20 -16.64
CA LEU A 333 21.88 -1.31 -18.08
C LEU A 333 22.16 -2.76 -18.49
N GLY A 334 21.78 -3.74 -17.67
CA GLY A 334 22.02 -5.14 -17.97
C GLY A 334 21.30 -5.57 -19.24
N GLN A 335 21.86 -6.52 -19.99
CA GLN A 335 21.27 -6.99 -21.25
C GLN A 335 21.06 -5.87 -22.30
N THR A 336 21.88 -4.82 -22.27
CA THR A 336 21.91 -3.75 -23.29
C THR A 336 23.14 -3.91 -24.19
N LEU A 337 23.27 -3.04 -25.20
CA LEU A 337 24.38 -3.06 -26.16
C LEU A 337 25.55 -2.15 -25.77
N VAL A 338 25.54 -1.59 -24.55
CA VAL A 338 26.59 -0.72 -24.02
C VAL A 338 27.93 -1.47 -23.94
N SER A 339 29.00 -0.79 -24.35
CA SER A 339 30.39 -1.25 -24.32
C SER A 339 31.26 -0.34 -23.45
N ASP A 340 32.55 -0.65 -23.37
CA ASP A 340 33.52 0.20 -22.65
C ASP A 340 33.53 1.65 -23.15
N ALA A 341 33.24 1.87 -24.44
CA ALA A 341 33.17 3.21 -25.02
C ALA A 341 32.06 4.07 -24.38
N GLY A 342 30.93 3.46 -24.02
CA GLY A 342 29.82 4.15 -23.36
C GLY A 342 30.10 4.46 -21.88
N LEU A 343 30.93 3.67 -21.21
CA LEU A 343 31.20 3.82 -19.77
C LEU A 343 31.93 5.11 -19.42
N VAL A 344 32.72 5.66 -20.34
CA VAL A 344 33.46 6.92 -20.14
C VAL A 344 32.53 8.07 -19.73
N HIS A 345 31.28 8.07 -20.23
CA HIS A 345 30.30 9.09 -19.88
C HIS A 345 29.72 8.94 -18.46
N LEU A 346 29.77 7.74 -17.88
CA LEU A 346 29.27 7.52 -16.52
C LEU A 346 30.18 8.14 -15.46
N GLU A 347 31.44 8.43 -15.78
CA GLU A 347 32.39 9.07 -14.85
C GLU A 347 31.93 10.45 -14.36
N GLU A 348 31.07 11.12 -15.12
CA GLU A 348 30.48 12.42 -14.78
C GLU A 348 29.39 12.30 -13.69
N LEU A 349 28.80 11.12 -13.51
CA LEU A 349 27.75 10.86 -12.53
C LEU A 349 28.35 10.62 -11.14
N ARG A 350 28.89 11.67 -10.52
CA ARG A 350 29.57 11.60 -9.21
C ARG A 350 28.70 11.12 -8.04
N LYS A 351 27.38 11.06 -8.21
CA LYS A 351 26.43 10.55 -7.20
C LYS A 351 26.04 9.09 -7.43
N LEU A 352 26.53 8.47 -8.50
CA LEU A 352 26.24 7.08 -8.82
C LEU A 352 26.79 6.17 -7.72
N LYS A 353 25.89 5.41 -7.11
CA LYS A 353 26.18 4.45 -6.03
C LYS A 353 26.20 3.03 -6.54
N THR A 354 25.35 2.70 -7.52
CA THR A 354 25.30 1.36 -8.10
C THR A 354 25.08 1.43 -9.60
N VAL A 355 25.81 0.59 -10.34
CA VAL A 355 25.59 0.35 -11.76
C VAL A 355 25.51 -1.14 -12.04
N SER A 356 24.49 -1.57 -12.78
CA SER A 356 24.35 -2.94 -13.26
C SER A 356 24.71 -2.99 -14.74
N LEU A 357 25.74 -3.78 -15.08
CA LEU A 357 26.28 -3.99 -16.42
C LEU A 357 26.25 -5.48 -16.81
N ASN A 358 25.39 -6.25 -16.14
CA ASN A 358 25.26 -7.69 -16.34
C ASN A 358 24.87 -7.99 -17.79
N ASP A 359 25.57 -8.92 -18.43
CA ASP A 359 25.26 -9.37 -19.79
C ASP A 359 25.27 -8.23 -20.84
N THR A 360 26.21 -7.29 -20.71
CA THR A 360 26.48 -6.22 -21.69
C THR A 360 27.72 -6.53 -22.55
N ASN A 361 28.08 -5.61 -23.45
CA ASN A 361 29.33 -5.69 -24.24
C ASN A 361 30.54 -5.06 -23.51
N VAL A 362 30.39 -4.75 -22.22
CA VAL A 362 31.47 -4.23 -21.38
C VAL A 362 32.49 -5.34 -21.07
N THR A 363 33.77 -4.98 -21.04
CA THR A 363 34.87 -5.87 -20.68
C THR A 363 35.24 -5.73 -19.19
N PRO A 364 35.93 -6.74 -18.60
CA PRO A 364 36.52 -6.60 -17.26
C PRO A 364 37.44 -5.38 -17.12
N GLU A 365 38.16 -5.02 -18.20
CA GLU A 365 39.01 -3.84 -18.27
C GLU A 365 38.18 -2.55 -18.17
N GLY A 366 37.08 -2.44 -18.90
CA GLY A 366 36.15 -1.32 -18.82
C GLY A 366 35.53 -1.15 -17.44
N VAL A 367 35.13 -2.26 -16.80
CA VAL A 367 34.67 -2.24 -15.39
C VAL A 367 35.75 -1.71 -14.46
N THR A 368 37.00 -2.14 -14.66
CA THR A 368 38.12 -1.70 -13.83
C THR A 368 38.37 -0.19 -13.97
N GLN A 369 38.31 0.34 -15.20
CA GLN A 369 38.43 1.77 -15.46
C GLN A 369 37.29 2.57 -14.81
N LEU A 370 36.04 2.11 -14.96
CA LEU A 370 34.88 2.74 -14.32
C LEU A 370 35.00 2.72 -12.79
N GLN A 371 35.45 1.61 -12.21
CA GLN A 371 35.65 1.48 -10.77
C GLN A 371 36.76 2.41 -10.26
N GLN A 372 37.81 2.67 -11.05
CA GLN A 372 38.85 3.65 -10.73
C GLN A 372 38.30 5.09 -10.76
N ALA A 373 37.47 5.41 -11.75
CA ALA A 373 36.85 6.73 -11.88
C ALA A 373 35.79 6.99 -10.79
N LEU A 374 35.07 5.94 -10.36
CA LEU A 374 34.01 5.97 -9.35
C LEU A 374 34.27 4.92 -8.25
N PRO A 375 35.23 5.14 -7.34
CA PRO A 375 35.65 4.14 -6.35
C PRO A 375 34.58 3.77 -5.32
N ALA A 376 33.59 4.64 -5.09
CA ALA A 376 32.48 4.38 -4.18
C ALA A 376 31.26 3.72 -4.88
N CYS A 377 31.26 3.64 -6.21
CA CYS A 377 30.18 3.03 -6.96
C CYS A 377 30.34 1.51 -6.97
N LYS A 378 29.27 0.78 -6.62
CA LYS A 378 29.21 -0.67 -6.69
C LYS A 378 28.83 -1.10 -8.11
N VAL A 379 29.75 -1.73 -8.82
CA VAL A 379 29.53 -2.27 -10.15
C VAL A 379 29.09 -3.74 -10.05
N SER A 380 27.90 -4.07 -10.56
CA SER A 380 27.49 -5.46 -10.83
C SER A 380 27.82 -5.78 -12.27
N PHE A 381 28.56 -6.86 -12.50
CA PHE A 381 29.00 -7.27 -13.82
C PHE A 381 29.02 -8.79 -13.93
N THR A 382 28.41 -9.30 -15.00
CA THR A 382 28.49 -10.68 -15.45
C THR A 382 28.82 -10.68 -16.93
N VAL A 383 29.77 -11.53 -17.33
CA VAL A 383 30.11 -11.73 -18.74
C VAL A 383 29.07 -12.65 -19.35
N VAL A 384 28.58 -12.31 -20.54
CA VAL A 384 27.75 -13.20 -21.35
C VAL A 384 28.50 -14.52 -21.58
N GLN A 385 28.11 -15.59 -20.88
CA GLN A 385 28.48 -16.93 -21.33
C GLN A 385 27.69 -17.16 -22.62
N SER A 386 28.40 -17.30 -23.76
CA SER A 386 27.87 -17.52 -25.11
C SER A 386 26.40 -17.95 -25.13
N PRO A 387 25.47 -17.12 -25.65
CA PRO A 387 24.05 -17.43 -25.54
C PRO A 387 23.74 -18.72 -26.31
N PRO A 388 22.88 -19.62 -25.81
CA PRO A 388 22.32 -20.65 -26.65
C PRO A 388 21.60 -19.97 -27.82
N ALA A 389 21.73 -20.53 -29.03
CA ALA A 389 21.22 -20.00 -30.30
C ALA A 389 19.71 -19.68 -30.35
N SER A 390 18.97 -19.90 -29.25
CA SER A 390 17.57 -19.56 -29.06
C SER A 390 17.31 -18.09 -28.67
N MET A 391 18.29 -17.32 -28.18
CA MET A 391 18.06 -15.94 -27.72
C MET A 391 17.75 -14.93 -28.85
N PHE A 392 18.17 -15.20 -30.10
CA PHE A 392 17.88 -14.30 -31.23
C PHE A 392 16.46 -14.45 -31.79
N ARG A 393 15.64 -15.36 -31.26
CA ARG A 393 14.33 -15.69 -31.85
C ARG A 393 13.18 -14.72 -31.49
N ARG A 394 13.43 -13.66 -30.72
CA ARG A 394 12.42 -12.63 -30.38
C ARG A 394 12.40 -11.42 -31.32
N ARG A 395 13.20 -11.41 -32.39
CA ARG A 395 13.26 -10.31 -33.37
C ARG A 395 12.31 -10.42 -34.56
N GLU A 396 11.48 -11.46 -34.62
CA GLU A 396 10.50 -11.64 -35.71
C GLU A 396 9.18 -12.16 -35.14
N ASN A 397 8.25 -11.22 -34.85
CA ASN A 397 6.80 -11.29 -35.13
C ASN A 397 6.05 -10.17 -34.41
#